data_AF-A0A643JW03-F1
#
_entry.id   AF-A0A643JW03-F1
#
_cell.length_a   1.000
_cell.length_b   1.000
_cell.length_c   1.000
_cell.angle_alpha   90.00
_cell.angle_beta   90.00
_cell.angle_gamma   90.00
#
_symmetry.space_group_name_H-M   'P 1'
#
loop_
_entity.id
_entity.type
_entity.pdbx_description
1 polymer ?
#
loop_
_entity_poly.entity_id
_entity_poly.type
_entity_poly.pdbx_seq_one_letter_code
_entity_poly.pdbx_strand_id
1 'polypeptide(L)' 'MISGSDRSNPHTDNVGNGVHTWFAQEAPSIVAGLEASHLIGPLTAATAWKLIAAGRPTEAVELVLEEVDESWRQ' A
#
# COMPACT_ATOMS: atom_id res chain seq x y z
N MET A 1 43.52 -29.03 4.09
CA MET A 1 42.35 -28.60 4.90
C MET A 1 42.11 -27.12 4.65
N ILE A 2 41.10 -26.79 3.84
CA ILE A 2 40.32 -25.57 4.03
C ILE A 2 38.87 -25.97 3.73
N SER A 3 38.14 -25.99 4.83
CA SER A 3 36.76 -26.43 4.98
C SER A 3 35.84 -25.27 4.63
N GLY A 4 34.77 -25.57 3.89
CA GLY A 4 33.45 -24.98 4.00
C GLY A 4 33.32 -23.45 3.92
N SER A 5 32.67 -22.98 2.87
CA SER A 5 31.49 -22.12 3.04
C SER A 5 30.68 -22.17 1.76
N ASP A 6 29.94 -23.28 1.64
CA ASP A 6 28.65 -23.27 0.98
C ASP A 6 27.80 -22.21 1.69
N ARG A 7 27.65 -21.05 1.06
CA ARG A 7 26.63 -20.07 1.42
C ARG A 7 25.59 -20.08 0.31
N SER A 8 24.98 -21.25 0.13
CA SER A 8 23.63 -21.32 -0.42
C SER A 8 22.73 -20.61 0.57
N ASN A 9 22.59 -19.30 0.42
CA ASN A 9 21.51 -18.57 1.04
C ASN A 9 20.29 -18.93 0.19
N PRO A 10 19.33 -19.74 0.68
CA PRO A 10 18.07 -19.84 -0.04
C PRO A 10 17.49 -18.44 -0.01
N HIS A 11 17.50 -17.77 -1.16
CA HIS A 11 16.67 -16.61 -1.41
C HIS A 11 15.24 -17.14 -1.40
N THR A 12 14.72 -17.37 -0.19
CA THR A 12 13.34 -17.76 0.00
C THR A 12 12.53 -16.58 -0.53
N ASP A 13 12.01 -16.82 -1.71
CA ASP A 13 10.94 -16.20 -2.44
C ASP A 13 9.70 -15.98 -1.54
N ASN A 14 9.89 -15.12 -0.54
CA ASN A 14 8.85 -14.54 0.29
C ASN A 14 8.27 -13.28 -0.40
N VAL A 15 8.16 -13.34 -1.73
CA VAL A 15 7.73 -12.21 -2.56
C VAL A 15 6.29 -11.85 -2.23
N GLY A 16 5.42 -12.84 -1.99
CA GLY A 16 4.01 -12.63 -1.64
C GLY A 16 3.83 -11.83 -0.35
N ASN A 17 4.51 -12.22 0.74
CA ASN A 17 4.40 -11.49 2.01
C ASN A 17 5.12 -10.13 1.96
N GLY A 18 6.23 -10.05 1.19
CA GLY A 18 6.97 -8.81 0.98
C GLY A 18 6.12 -7.73 0.30
N VAL A 19 5.35 -8.10 -0.73
CA VAL A 19 4.45 -7.18 -1.44
C VAL A 19 3.33 -6.67 -0.53
N HIS A 20 2.67 -7.54 0.24
CA HIS A 20 1.64 -7.11 1.18
C HIS A 20 2.19 -6.19 2.29
N THR A 21 3.40 -6.49 2.79
CA THR A 21 4.05 -5.67 3.84
C THR A 21 4.45 -4.30 3.30
N TRP A 22 5.10 -4.25 2.14
CA TRP A 22 5.46 -2.99 1.49
C TRP A 22 4.22 -2.16 1.19
N PHE A 23 3.17 -2.78 0.63
CA PHE A 23 1.95 -2.07 0.27
C PHE A 23 1.23 -1.49 1.49
N ALA A 24 1.19 -2.21 2.60
CA ALA A 24 0.64 -1.68 3.86
C ALA A 24 1.42 -0.46 4.39
N GLN A 25 2.73 -0.39 4.12
CA GLN A 25 3.58 0.75 4.48
C GLN A 25 3.39 1.94 3.51
N GLU A 26 3.09 1.66 2.25
CA GLU A 26 2.94 2.68 1.19
C GLU A 26 1.54 3.31 1.13
N ALA A 27 0.49 2.55 1.47
CA ALA A 27 -0.90 3.03 1.43
C ALA A 27 -1.13 4.38 2.16
N PRO A 28 -0.56 4.66 3.34
CA PRO A 28 -0.63 5.98 3.97
C PRO A 28 -0.10 7.12 3.09
N SER A 29 1.02 6.92 2.41
CA SER A 29 1.64 7.92 1.54
C SER A 29 0.77 8.22 0.32
N ILE A 30 0.15 7.18 -0.25
CA ILE A 30 -0.78 7.30 -1.38
C ILE A 30 -1.99 8.16 -0.96
N VAL A 31 -2.65 7.81 0.15
CA VAL A 31 -3.83 8.55 0.66
C VAL A 31 -3.45 10.00 0.99
N ALA A 32 -2.33 10.23 1.67
CA ALA A 32 -1.85 11.57 2.01
C ALA A 32 -1.56 12.42 0.76
N GLY A 33 -0.96 11.83 -0.27
CA GLY A 33 -0.67 12.50 -1.53
C GLY A 33 -1.94 12.92 -2.28
N LEU A 34 -2.95 12.05 -2.34
CA LEU A 34 -4.23 12.35 -2.97
C LEU A 34 -5.02 13.41 -2.20
N GLU A 35 -5.03 13.34 -0.87
CA GLU A 35 -5.66 14.33 0.02
C GLU A 35 -5.00 15.71 -0.14
N ALA A 36 -3.67 15.78 -0.11
CA ALA A 36 -2.94 17.04 -0.30
C ALA A 36 -3.14 17.64 -1.70
N SER A 37 -3.37 16.80 -2.70
CA SER A 37 -3.65 17.21 -4.08
C SER A 37 -5.12 17.59 -4.30
N HIS A 38 -5.98 17.47 -3.27
CA HIS A 38 -7.42 17.70 -3.35
C HIS A 38 -8.12 16.85 -4.43
N LEU A 39 -7.57 15.67 -4.72
CA LEU A 39 -8.12 14.73 -5.69
C LEU A 39 -9.17 13.78 -5.09
N ILE A 40 -9.29 13.80 -3.76
CA ILE A 40 -10.32 13.07 -3.00
C ILE A 40 -10.96 14.02 -1.99
N GLY A 41 -12.24 13.79 -1.71
CA GLY A 41 -13.00 14.55 -0.73
C GLY A 41 -12.60 14.23 0.73
N PRO A 42 -12.92 15.13 1.68
CA PRO A 42 -12.59 14.96 3.09
C PRO A 42 -13.26 13.74 3.74
N LEU A 43 -14.45 13.34 3.26
CA LEU A 43 -15.14 12.14 3.72
C LEU A 43 -14.41 10.86 3.29
N THR A 44 -13.96 10.82 2.04
CA THR A 44 -13.22 9.69 1.48
C THR A 44 -11.86 9.57 2.13
N ALA A 45 -11.11 10.67 2.26
CA ALA A 45 -9.85 10.70 2.99
C ALA A 45 -10.01 10.15 4.43
N ALA A 46 -11.00 10.65 5.19
CA ALA A 46 -11.26 10.17 6.54
C ALA A 46 -11.65 8.68 6.59
N THR A 47 -12.34 8.17 5.58
CA THR A 47 -12.72 6.75 5.49
C THR A 47 -11.51 5.87 5.15
N ALA A 48 -10.66 6.31 4.21
CA ALA A 48 -9.43 5.63 3.85
C ALA A 48 -8.48 5.53 5.06
N TRP A 49 -8.32 6.61 5.84
CA TRP A 49 -7.53 6.59 7.08
C TRP A 49 -8.07 5.59 8.11
N LYS A 50 -9.40 5.46 8.25
CA LYS A 50 -10.00 4.44 9.13
C LYS A 50 -9.72 3.01 8.65
N LEU A 51 -9.76 2.77 7.34
CA LEU A 51 -9.45 1.48 6.75
C LEU A 51 -7.97 1.10 6.98
N ILE A 52 -7.05 2.06 6.80
CA ILE A 52 -5.62 1.88 7.14
C ILE A 52 -5.45 1.52 8.62
N ALA A 53 -6.08 2.27 9.53
CA ALA A 53 -6.01 2.00 10.97
C ALA A 53 -6.58 0.63 11.35
N ALA A 54 -7.55 0.12 10.58
CA ALA A 54 -8.14 -1.21 10.74
C ALA A 54 -7.31 -2.35 10.11
N GLY A 55 -6.14 -2.06 9.53
CA GLY A 55 -5.31 -3.06 8.85
C GLY A 55 -5.84 -3.48 7.48
N ARG A 56 -6.64 -2.61 6.83
CA ARG A 56 -7.25 -2.84 5.50
C ARG A 56 -6.71 -1.84 4.46
N PRO A 57 -5.38 -1.84 4.19
CA PRO A 57 -4.77 -0.85 3.29
C PRO A 57 -5.24 -0.99 1.84
N THR A 58 -5.57 -2.20 1.38
CA THR A 58 -6.05 -2.43 0.00
C THR A 58 -7.36 -1.72 -0.24
N GLU A 59 -8.31 -1.90 0.67
CA GLU A 59 -9.62 -1.28 0.57
C GLU A 59 -9.55 0.24 0.72
N ALA A 60 -8.60 0.74 1.52
CA ALA A 60 -8.35 2.17 1.61
C ALA A 60 -7.89 2.76 0.26
N VAL A 61 -6.98 2.06 -0.43
CA VAL A 61 -6.44 2.50 -1.72
C VAL A 61 -7.46 2.33 -2.85
N GLU A 62 -8.23 1.25 -2.86
CA GLU A 62 -9.32 1.05 -3.84
C GLU A 62 -10.36 2.17 -3.75
N LEU A 63 -10.78 2.53 -2.52
CA LEU A 63 -11.74 3.61 -2.28
C LEU A 63 -11.25 4.96 -2.84
N VAL A 64 -10.01 5.35 -2.57
CA VAL A 64 -9.48 6.65 -3.05
C VAL A 64 -9.27 6.67 -4.56
N LEU A 65 -8.91 5.52 -5.17
CA LEU A 65 -8.75 5.43 -6.62
C LEU A 65 -10.09 5.44 -7.36
N GLU A 66 -11.15 4.89 -6.76
CA GLU A 66 -12.51 4.96 -7.30
C GLU A 66 -12.98 6.42 -7.43
N GLU A 67 -12.82 7.25 -6.39
CA GLU A 67 -13.19 8.67 -6.47
C GLU A 67 -12.34 9.45 -7.48
N VAL A 68 -11.05 9.16 -7.57
CA VAL A 68 -10.16 9.78 -8.58
C VAL A 68 -10.62 9.45 -10.00
N ASP A 69 -10.97 8.18 -10.24
CA ASP A 69 -11.48 7.70 -11.53
C ASP A 69 -12.84 8.31 -11.87
N GLU A 70 -13.76 8.42 -10.90
CA GLU A 70 -15.04 9.14 -11.08
C GLU A 70 -14.82 10.61 -11.44
N SER A 71 -13.86 11.28 -10.81
CA SER A 71 -13.54 12.68 -11.05
C SER A 71 -13.02 12.95 -12.46
N TRP A 72 -12.43 11.96 -13.12
CA TRP A 72 -11.95 12.08 -14.51
C TRP A 72 -13.02 11.77 -15.56
N ARG A 73 -14.15 11.20 -15.16
CA ARG A 73 -15.30 10.91 -16.05
C ARG A 73 -16.28 12.08 -16.17
N GLN A 74 -16.12 13.11 -15.35
CA GLN A 74 -16.94 14.34 -15.35
C GLN A 74 -16.26 15.43 -16.19
#